data_AF-A0A316QB47-F1
#
_entry.id   AF-A0A316QB47-F1
#
_cell.length_a   1.000
_cell.length_b   1.000
_cell.length_c   1.000
_cell.angle_alpha   90.00
_cell.angle_beta   90.00
_cell.angle_gamma   90.00
#
_symmetry.space_group_name_H-M   'P 1'
#
loop_
_entity.id
_entity.type
_entity.pdbx_description
1 polymer ?
#
loop_
_entity_poly.entity_id
_entity_poly.type
_entity_poly.pdbx_seq_one_letter_code
_entity_poly.pdbx_strand_id
1 'polypeptide(L)'
;MSMQFVALDDYFYKNSIYFCRILSFSFYKIRSVRRFNVLFVLKDDNNYGEFFMEKYISNFVDILKDYMFQKDLSRAEFAKNINSYERCISRWLDGTNTPSLEYILRVADFLHCSVDYLLGRTQIEIFTPCNPTSSFSNRLKELIAEKTISRNKLAILCGVTSSNVSKWILEGQLPKPDVIYFLATYFNCCIDYLLGRTNDK
;
A
#
# COMPACT_ATOMS: atom_id res chain seq x y z
N MET A 1 -8.85 33.86 27.51
CA MET A 1 -7.67 33.19 26.94
C MET A 1 -8.13 32.52 25.65
N SER A 2 -7.84 33.18 24.53
CA SER A 2 -8.32 32.86 23.18
C SER A 2 -7.67 31.58 22.66
N MET A 3 -8.47 30.54 22.40
CA MET A 3 -8.04 29.39 21.62
C MET A 3 -8.43 29.63 20.16
N GLN A 4 -7.41 29.84 19.32
CA GLN A 4 -7.57 29.84 17.86
C GLN A 4 -7.88 28.40 17.42
N PHE A 5 -9.02 28.22 16.76
CA PHE A 5 -9.31 27.04 15.97
C PHE A 5 -8.52 27.15 14.66
N VAL A 6 -7.51 26.31 14.48
CA VAL A 6 -6.94 26.06 13.15
C VAL A 6 -7.88 25.08 12.46
N ALA A 7 -8.53 25.54 11.40
CA ALA A 7 -9.30 24.69 10.51
C ALA A 7 -8.36 23.64 9.91
N LEU A 8 -8.58 22.37 10.25
CA LEU A 8 -7.99 21.24 9.54
C LEU A 8 -8.83 21.05 8.28
N ASP A 9 -8.23 21.31 7.13
CA ASP A 9 -8.87 21.28 5.81
C ASP A 9 -9.72 20.03 5.59
N ASP A 10 -10.97 20.27 5.18
CA ASP A 10 -12.09 19.32 5.00
C ASP A 10 -11.86 18.21 3.96
N TYR A 11 -10.63 18.05 3.44
CA TYR A 11 -10.32 17.07 2.41
C TYR A 11 -10.05 15.66 2.95
N PHE A 12 -9.68 15.53 4.23
CA PHE A 12 -9.19 14.26 4.80
C PHE A 12 -10.25 13.41 5.52
N TYR A 13 -11.41 13.99 5.85
CA TYR A 13 -12.43 13.31 6.67
C TYR A 13 -13.20 12.19 5.94
N LYS A 14 -13.01 12.01 4.64
CA LYS A 14 -13.70 10.95 3.87
C LYS A 14 -12.94 9.62 3.79
N ASN A 15 -11.65 9.55 4.09
CA ASN A 15 -10.83 8.37 3.75
C ASN A 15 -9.89 7.84 4.84
N SER A 16 -10.08 8.17 6.12
CA SER A 16 -9.31 7.51 7.18
C SER A 16 -10.19 7.18 8.39
N ILE A 17 -10.56 5.91 8.45
CA ILE A 17 -10.87 5.22 9.70
C ILE A 17 -9.69 5.48 10.63
N TYR A 18 -9.88 6.14 11.77
CA TYR A 18 -9.35 5.78 13.10
C TYR A 18 -9.64 6.93 14.07
N PHE A 19 -10.71 6.80 14.85
CA PHE A 19 -10.81 7.49 16.13
C PHE A 19 -11.51 6.61 17.15
N CYS A 20 -10.76 5.78 17.85
CA CYS A 20 -11.21 5.18 19.10
C CYS A 20 -10.15 5.40 20.18
N ARG A 21 -10.16 6.62 20.72
CA ARG A 21 -9.80 6.86 22.11
C ARG A 21 -11.03 7.49 22.74
N ILE A 22 -11.74 6.72 23.57
CA ILE A 22 -12.48 7.13 24.79
C ILE A 22 -13.60 6.10 25.15
N LEU A 23 -13.40 5.52 26.34
CA LEU A 23 -14.37 5.03 27.33
C LEU A 23 -14.97 3.62 27.19
N SER A 24 -14.65 2.84 28.23
CA SER A 24 -15.41 1.71 28.75
C SER A 24 -16.92 1.92 28.67
N PHE A 25 -17.68 1.06 27.99
CA PHE A 25 -19.06 0.76 28.39
C PHE A 25 -19.56 -0.55 27.78
N SER A 26 -20.44 -1.19 28.54
CA SER A 26 -20.86 -2.60 28.53
C SER A 26 -21.45 -3.14 27.22
N PHE A 27 -21.22 -4.43 26.98
CA PHE A 27 -21.86 -5.25 25.95
C PHE A 27 -23.39 -5.19 26.03
N TYR A 28 -24.07 -4.82 24.95
CA TYR A 28 -25.43 -5.30 24.68
C TYR A 28 -25.65 -5.60 23.19
N LYS A 29 -26.22 -6.79 22.99
CA LYS A 29 -26.60 -7.45 21.74
C LYS A 29 -27.73 -6.69 21.05
N ILE A 30 -27.50 -6.08 19.88
CA ILE A 30 -28.59 -5.56 19.04
C ILE A 30 -28.50 -6.12 17.62
N ARG A 31 -29.65 -6.60 17.17
CA ARG A 31 -29.94 -7.37 15.96
C ARG A 31 -30.45 -6.41 14.88
N SER A 32 -29.83 -6.44 13.70
CA SER A 32 -30.32 -5.86 12.43
C SER A 32 -30.54 -4.35 12.35
N VAL A 33 -29.62 -3.63 11.68
CA VAL A 33 -29.97 -2.51 10.78
C VAL A 33 -29.04 -2.49 9.56
N ARG A 34 -29.65 -2.32 8.38
CA ARG A 34 -29.04 -2.34 7.05
C ARG A 34 -28.18 -1.09 6.79
N ARG A 35 -27.10 -1.29 6.03
CA ARG A 35 -26.45 -0.29 5.14
C ARG A 35 -25.62 0.80 5.84
N PHE A 36 -24.53 0.41 6.50
CA PHE A 36 -23.32 1.21 6.63
C PHE A 36 -22.14 0.23 6.70
N ASN A 37 -21.13 0.37 5.83
CA ASN A 37 -19.88 -0.39 5.86
C ASN A 37 -19.01 0.07 7.05
N VAL A 38 -19.52 -0.07 8.27
CA VAL A 38 -18.69 -0.01 9.48
C VAL A 38 -18.47 -1.45 9.90
N LEU A 39 -17.44 -2.04 9.29
CA LEU A 39 -16.95 -3.36 9.63
C LEU A 39 -16.32 -3.26 11.03
N PHE A 40 -17.14 -3.45 12.07
CA PHE A 40 -16.67 -3.74 13.42
C PHE A 40 -16.04 -5.14 13.39
N VAL A 41 -14.78 -5.23 12.94
CA VAL A 41 -14.04 -6.50 12.98
C VAL A 41 -13.44 -6.65 14.37
N LEU A 42 -13.97 -7.63 15.07
CA LEU A 42 -13.47 -8.10 16.35
C LEU A 42 -11.99 -8.50 16.23
N LYS A 43 -11.22 -8.17 17.25
CA LYS A 43 -9.80 -8.53 17.40
C LYS A 43 -9.61 -10.04 17.29
N ASP A 44 -9.09 -10.48 16.15
CA ASP A 44 -8.26 -11.67 16.04
C ASP A 44 -6.96 -11.21 15.37
N ASP A 45 -5.89 -11.11 16.16
CA ASP A 45 -4.65 -10.36 15.85
C ASP A 45 -3.85 -10.89 14.63
N ASN A 46 -4.27 -12.01 14.03
CA ASN A 46 -3.61 -12.60 12.85
C ASN A 46 -4.44 -12.51 11.55
N ASN A 47 -5.75 -12.26 11.64
CA ASN A 47 -6.65 -12.38 10.47
C ASN A 47 -6.76 -11.08 9.66
N TYR A 48 -6.43 -9.94 10.29
CA TYR A 48 -6.41 -8.65 9.63
C TYR A 48 -5.33 -8.54 8.56
N GLY A 49 -4.13 -9.06 8.83
CA GLY A 49 -3.03 -9.07 7.87
C GLY A 49 -3.43 -9.82 6.60
N GLU A 50 -3.92 -11.04 6.75
CA GLU A 50 -4.36 -11.90 5.65
C GLU A 50 -5.50 -11.27 4.81
N PHE A 51 -6.47 -10.61 5.47
CA PHE A 51 -7.55 -9.93 4.76
C PHE A 51 -7.09 -8.72 3.92
N PHE A 52 -6.18 -7.88 4.44
CA PHE A 52 -5.62 -6.78 3.66
C PHE A 52 -4.76 -7.29 2.50
N MET A 53 -4.10 -8.43 2.68
CA MET A 53 -3.24 -9.08 1.70
C MET A 53 -4.01 -9.62 0.49
N GLU A 54 -5.12 -10.31 0.71
CA GLU A 54 -6.00 -10.78 -0.38
C GLU A 54 -6.59 -9.62 -1.19
N LYS A 55 -6.86 -8.50 -0.52
CA LYS A 55 -7.50 -7.33 -1.14
C LYS A 55 -6.61 -6.58 -2.13
N TYR A 56 -5.32 -6.39 -1.85
CA TYR A 56 -4.47 -5.64 -2.79
C TYR A 56 -4.11 -6.48 -4.02
N ILE A 57 -3.96 -7.80 -3.86
CA ILE A 57 -3.63 -8.71 -4.98
C ILE A 57 -4.79 -8.75 -5.96
N SER A 58 -6.03 -8.87 -5.46
CA SER A 58 -7.23 -8.84 -6.31
C SER A 58 -7.34 -7.52 -7.08
N ASN A 59 -7.16 -6.37 -6.43
CA ASN A 59 -7.19 -5.07 -7.10
C ASN A 59 -6.13 -4.95 -8.22
N PHE A 60 -4.90 -5.40 -7.95
CA PHE A 60 -3.85 -5.43 -8.96
C PHE A 60 -4.25 -6.29 -10.17
N VAL A 61 -4.74 -7.51 -9.92
CA VAL A 61 -5.17 -8.44 -10.97
C VAL A 61 -6.33 -7.88 -11.78
N ASP A 62 -7.31 -7.24 -11.14
CA ASP A 62 -8.47 -6.65 -11.79
C ASP A 62 -8.05 -5.49 -12.72
N ILE A 63 -7.18 -4.59 -12.25
CA ILE A 63 -6.63 -3.51 -13.09
C ILE A 63 -5.88 -4.06 -14.30
N LEU A 64 -5.08 -5.11 -14.13
CA LEU A 64 -4.38 -5.75 -15.25
C LEU A 64 -5.38 -6.32 -16.28
N LYS A 65 -6.41 -7.04 -15.82
CA LYS A 65 -7.43 -7.62 -16.70
C LYS A 65 -8.18 -6.54 -17.47
N ASP A 66 -8.60 -5.48 -16.78
CA ASP A 66 -9.34 -4.37 -17.37
C ASP A 66 -8.47 -3.64 -18.41
N TYR A 67 -7.21 -3.36 -18.09
CA TYR A 67 -6.29 -2.71 -19.01
C TYR A 67 -6.02 -3.56 -20.26
N MET A 68 -5.77 -4.86 -20.08
CA MET A 68 -5.55 -5.79 -21.20
C MET A 68 -6.80 -5.90 -22.08
N PHE A 69 -7.99 -5.92 -21.49
CA PHE A 69 -9.26 -5.95 -22.23
C PHE A 69 -9.48 -4.65 -23.02
N GLN A 70 -9.25 -3.48 -22.40
CA GLN A 70 -9.44 -2.19 -23.06
C GLN A 70 -8.48 -1.94 -24.23
N LYS A 71 -7.25 -2.48 -24.14
CA LYS A 71 -6.21 -2.33 -25.16
C LYS A 71 -6.12 -3.51 -26.13
N ASP A 72 -7.00 -4.50 -25.99
CA ASP A 72 -7.00 -5.77 -26.75
C ASP A 72 -5.61 -6.44 -26.79
N LEU A 73 -4.97 -6.51 -25.61
CA LEU A 73 -3.62 -7.07 -25.47
C LEU A 73 -3.68 -8.54 -25.05
N SER A 74 -2.92 -9.37 -25.75
CA SER A 74 -2.64 -10.73 -25.29
C SER A 74 -1.71 -10.74 -24.07
N ARG A 75 -1.74 -11.83 -23.29
CA ARG A 75 -0.80 -12.04 -22.16
C ARG A 75 0.65 -11.96 -22.60
N ALA A 76 0.96 -12.46 -23.80
CA ALA A 76 2.30 -12.45 -24.37
C ALA A 76 2.76 -11.03 -24.73
N GLU A 77 1.90 -10.22 -25.34
CA GLU A 77 2.20 -8.82 -25.68
C GLU A 77 2.38 -7.98 -24.41
N PHE A 78 1.47 -8.12 -23.44
CA PHE A 78 1.60 -7.42 -22.16
C PHE A 78 2.91 -7.79 -21.44
N ALA A 79 3.24 -9.09 -21.39
CA ALA A 79 4.50 -9.56 -20.81
C ALA A 79 5.72 -8.93 -21.48
N LYS A 80 5.72 -8.85 -22.82
CA LYS A 80 6.80 -8.24 -23.59
C LYS A 80 6.97 -6.76 -23.25
N ASN A 81 5.86 -6.02 -23.12
CA ASN A 81 5.89 -4.58 -22.80
C ASN A 81 6.51 -4.27 -21.44
N ILE A 82 6.29 -5.14 -20.43
CA ILE A 82 6.88 -4.97 -19.09
C ILE A 82 8.19 -5.75 -18.89
N ASN A 83 8.77 -6.28 -19.97
CA ASN A 83 9.97 -7.13 -19.96
C ASN A 83 9.88 -8.29 -18.95
N SER A 84 8.78 -9.05 -19.04
CA SER A 84 8.47 -10.22 -18.24
C SER A 84 8.15 -11.42 -19.14
N TYR A 85 8.00 -12.59 -18.53
CA TYR A 85 7.56 -13.80 -19.23
C TYR A 85 6.04 -13.93 -19.15
N GLU A 86 5.40 -14.40 -20.23
CA GLU A 86 3.95 -14.67 -20.28
C GLU A 86 3.50 -15.55 -19.10
N ARG A 87 4.30 -16.59 -18.77
CA ARG A 87 4.09 -17.46 -17.61
C ARG A 87 3.91 -16.68 -16.30
N CYS A 88 4.66 -15.61 -16.09
CA CYS A 88 4.55 -14.79 -14.88
C CYS A 88 3.20 -14.09 -14.84
N ILE A 89 2.78 -13.49 -15.96
CA ILE A 89 1.48 -12.84 -16.10
C ILE A 89 0.35 -13.82 -15.80
N SER A 90 0.36 -14.99 -16.45
CA SER A 90 -0.67 -16.02 -16.22
C SER A 90 -0.74 -16.40 -14.75
N ARG A 91 0.40 -16.65 -14.10
CA ARG A 91 0.42 -17.00 -12.67
C ARG A 91 -0.14 -15.90 -11.77
N TRP A 92 0.11 -14.63 -12.09
CA TRP A 92 -0.46 -13.50 -11.35
C TRP A 92 -1.98 -13.44 -11.53
N LEU A 93 -2.46 -13.55 -12.77
CA LEU A 93 -3.89 -13.51 -13.09
C LEU A 93 -4.68 -14.67 -12.49
N ASP A 94 -4.05 -15.84 -12.39
CA ASP A 94 -4.60 -17.06 -11.79
C ASP A 94 -4.47 -17.07 -10.26
N GLY A 95 -3.77 -16.09 -9.66
CA GLY A 95 -3.53 -16.02 -8.22
C GLY A 95 -2.57 -17.08 -7.67
N THR A 96 -1.89 -17.84 -8.54
CA THR A 96 -0.93 -18.89 -8.14
C THR A 96 0.43 -18.34 -7.72
N ASN A 97 0.70 -17.08 -8.05
CA ASN A 97 1.92 -16.38 -7.64
C ASN A 97 1.66 -14.89 -7.46
N THR A 98 2.38 -14.25 -6.55
CA THR A 98 2.35 -12.80 -6.35
C THR A 98 3.49 -12.12 -7.12
N PRO A 99 3.26 -10.98 -7.78
CA PRO A 99 4.34 -10.20 -8.39
C PRO A 99 5.31 -9.69 -7.33
N SER A 100 6.60 -9.56 -7.68
CA SER A 100 7.54 -8.82 -6.83
C SER A 100 7.28 -7.32 -6.95
N LEU A 101 7.77 -6.53 -5.99
CA LEU A 101 7.62 -5.07 -6.03
C LEU A 101 8.23 -4.45 -7.29
N GLU A 102 9.33 -5.03 -7.80
CA GLU A 102 9.94 -4.60 -9.06
C GLU A 102 8.98 -4.75 -10.25
N TYR A 103 8.24 -5.87 -10.34
CA TYR A 103 7.24 -6.03 -11.40
C TYR A 103 6.05 -5.10 -11.23
N ILE A 104 5.61 -4.83 -9.99
CA ILE A 104 4.55 -3.85 -9.72
C ILE A 104 4.99 -2.46 -10.22
N LEU A 105 6.25 -2.07 -9.96
CA LEU A 105 6.81 -0.82 -10.46
C LEU A 105 6.80 -0.76 -11.99
N ARG A 106 7.26 -1.81 -12.67
CA ARG A 106 7.25 -1.87 -14.13
C ARG A 106 5.84 -1.77 -14.71
N VAL A 107 4.86 -2.40 -14.07
CA VAL A 107 3.45 -2.28 -14.45
C VAL A 107 2.96 -0.85 -14.24
N ALA A 108 3.27 -0.22 -13.10
CA ALA A 108 2.91 1.17 -12.83
C ALA A 108 3.47 2.14 -13.88
N ASP A 109 4.74 1.94 -14.26
CA ASP A 109 5.40 2.73 -15.30
C ASP A 109 4.77 2.52 -16.67
N PHE A 110 4.39 1.28 -17.01
CA PHE A 110 3.77 0.96 -18.29
C PHE A 110 2.33 1.46 -18.40
N LEU A 111 1.55 1.40 -17.31
CA LEU A 111 0.18 1.90 -17.25
C LEU A 111 0.11 3.40 -17.01
N HIS A 112 1.23 4.05 -16.70
CA HIS A 112 1.32 5.46 -16.31
C HIS A 112 0.42 5.81 -15.12
N CYS A 113 0.40 4.95 -14.09
CA CYS A 113 -0.42 5.11 -12.89
C CYS A 113 0.42 5.00 -11.60
N SER A 114 -0.19 5.33 -10.46
CA SER A 114 0.44 5.23 -9.15
C SER A 114 0.46 3.79 -8.65
N VAL A 115 1.47 3.44 -7.86
CA VAL A 115 1.52 2.15 -7.16
C VAL A 115 0.39 2.06 -6.13
N ASP A 116 0.04 3.18 -5.50
CA ASP A 116 -1.12 3.23 -4.60
C ASP A 116 -2.43 2.88 -5.32
N TYR A 117 -2.62 3.32 -6.57
CA TYR A 117 -3.80 2.96 -7.37
C TYR A 117 -3.80 1.47 -7.71
N LEU A 118 -2.66 0.94 -8.18
CA LEU A 118 -2.51 -0.48 -8.50
C LEU A 118 -2.82 -1.40 -7.33
N LEU A 119 -2.45 -1.00 -6.12
CA LEU A 119 -2.64 -1.78 -4.89
C LEU A 119 -3.93 -1.41 -4.13
N GLY A 120 -4.80 -0.57 -4.71
CA GLY A 120 -6.12 -0.26 -4.17
C GLY A 120 -6.12 0.63 -2.94
N ARG A 121 -5.04 1.39 -2.71
CA ARG A 121 -4.93 2.40 -1.63
C ARG A 121 -5.58 3.72 -2.00
N THR A 122 -5.62 4.04 -3.29
CA THR A 122 -6.33 5.21 -3.83
C THR A 122 -7.19 4.82 -5.02
N GLN A 123 -8.22 5.61 -5.28
CA GLN A 123 -9.04 5.50 -6.50
C GLN A 123 -8.56 6.49 -7.59
N ILE A 124 -7.53 7.27 -7.30
CA ILE A 124 -6.96 8.27 -8.21
C ILE A 124 -5.92 7.59 -9.10
N GLU A 125 -6.26 7.42 -10.37
CA GLU A 125 -5.39 6.80 -11.38
C GLU A 125 -4.24 7.73 -11.81
N ILE A 126 -4.51 9.03 -11.91
CA ILE A 126 -3.58 10.02 -12.47
C ILE A 126 -2.34 10.11 -11.58
N PHE A 127 -1.20 9.72 -12.14
CA PHE A 127 0.10 9.83 -11.49
C PHE A 127 1.07 10.58 -12.40
N THR A 128 1.55 11.72 -11.92
CA THR A 128 2.66 12.43 -12.56
C THR A 128 3.91 12.15 -11.73
N PRO A 129 4.81 11.27 -12.18
CA PRO A 129 6.07 11.06 -11.47
C PRO A 129 6.84 12.39 -11.43
N CYS A 130 7.33 12.75 -10.26
CA CYS A 130 8.33 13.81 -10.16
C CYS A 130 9.70 13.22 -10.51
N ASN A 131 10.62 14.05 -10.99
CA ASN A 131 12.02 13.62 -11.10
C ASN A 131 12.46 13.04 -9.75
N PRO A 132 12.99 11.81 -9.69
CA PRO A 132 13.23 11.12 -8.44
C PRO A 132 14.24 11.91 -7.63
N THR A 133 13.77 12.54 -6.55
CA THR A 133 14.57 13.39 -5.67
C THR A 133 15.32 12.57 -4.61
N SER A 134 14.92 11.31 -4.39
CA SER A 134 15.39 10.48 -3.28
C SER A 134 15.21 8.99 -3.55
N SER A 135 16.07 8.13 -3.04
CA SER A 135 15.89 6.67 -3.07
C SER A 135 14.97 6.18 -1.94
N PHE A 136 14.36 5.00 -2.13
CA PHE A 136 13.61 4.29 -1.06
C PHE A 136 14.39 4.19 0.25
N SER A 137 15.68 3.86 0.17
CA SER A 137 16.55 3.74 1.33
C SER A 137 16.69 5.04 2.12
N ASN A 138 16.72 6.20 1.43
CA ASN A 138 16.81 7.51 2.06
C ASN A 138 15.47 7.92 2.68
N ARG A 139 14.36 7.75 1.95
CA ARG A 139 13.01 8.01 2.48
C ARG A 139 12.69 7.18 3.71
N LEU A 140 13.06 5.90 3.69
CA LEU A 140 12.85 5.04 4.85
C LEU A 140 13.66 5.52 6.07
N LYS A 141 14.91 5.98 5.89
CA LYS A 141 15.71 6.57 6.98
C LYS A 141 15.06 7.82 7.56
N GLU A 142 14.58 8.72 6.70
CA GLU A 142 13.89 9.95 7.10
C GLU A 142 12.63 9.65 7.92
N LEU A 143 11.80 8.72 7.45
CA LEU A 143 10.56 8.32 8.13
C LEU A 143 10.81 7.63 9.47
N ILE A 144 11.87 6.81 9.56
CA ILE A 144 12.30 6.17 10.82
C ILE A 144 12.73 7.24 11.84
N ALA A 145 13.47 8.26 11.39
CA ALA A 145 13.89 9.37 12.24
C ALA A 145 12.70 10.24 12.68
N GLU A 146 11.78 10.56 11.76
CA GLU A 146 10.56 11.35 12.02
C GLU A 146 9.69 10.70 13.12
N LYS A 147 9.49 9.38 13.05
CA LYS A 147 8.70 8.63 14.04
C LYS A 147 9.50 8.20 15.28
N THR A 148 10.80 8.49 15.34
CA THR A 148 11.72 8.09 16.44
C THR A 148 11.68 6.59 16.79
N ILE A 149 11.54 5.73 15.77
CA ILE A 149 11.45 4.28 15.95
C ILE A 149 12.81 3.59 15.76
N SER A 150 13.09 2.53 16.51
CA SER A 150 14.30 1.74 16.29
C SER A 150 14.10 0.77 15.11
N ARG A 151 15.19 0.49 14.37
CA ARG A 151 15.19 -0.48 13.26
C ARG A 151 14.68 -1.86 13.68
N ASN A 152 15.03 -2.30 14.89
CA ASN A 152 14.55 -3.57 15.45
C ASN A 152 13.05 -3.55 15.74
N LYS A 153 12.52 -2.44 16.27
CA LYS A 153 11.08 -2.31 16.50
C LYS A 153 10.30 -2.30 15.19
N LEU A 154 10.83 -1.61 14.16
CA LEU A 154 10.24 -1.65 12.82
C LEU A 154 10.24 -3.08 12.23
N ALA A 155 11.33 -3.82 12.40
CA ALA A 155 11.44 -5.21 11.94
C ALA A 155 10.34 -6.09 12.56
N ILE A 156 10.15 -5.98 13.88
CA ILE A 156 9.09 -6.70 14.62
C ILE A 156 7.71 -6.32 14.11
N LEU A 157 7.44 -5.03 13.91
CA LEU A 157 6.15 -4.55 13.39
C LEU A 157 5.85 -5.07 11.99
N CYS A 158 6.85 -5.16 11.13
CA CYS A 158 6.68 -5.66 9.76
C CYS A 158 6.71 -7.19 9.67
N GLY A 159 6.93 -7.91 10.79
CA GLY A 159 7.10 -9.37 10.77
C GLY A 159 8.35 -9.85 10.02
N VAL A 160 9.41 -9.03 9.96
CA VAL A 160 10.67 -9.36 9.27
C VAL A 160 11.85 -9.41 10.23
N THR A 161 12.97 -9.95 9.76
CA THR A 161 14.23 -9.92 10.53
C THR A 161 14.88 -8.54 10.47
N SER A 162 15.63 -8.16 11.52
CA SER A 162 16.42 -6.92 11.54
C SER A 162 17.43 -6.83 10.39
N SER A 163 17.89 -7.98 9.88
CA SER A 163 18.74 -8.06 8.71
C SER A 163 18.05 -7.54 7.45
N ASN A 164 16.75 -7.85 7.25
CA ASN A 164 16.00 -7.33 6.10
C ASN A 164 15.90 -5.80 6.13
N VAL A 165 15.57 -5.23 7.29
CA VAL A 165 15.53 -3.76 7.46
C VAL A 165 16.89 -3.13 7.18
N SER A 166 17.99 -3.80 7.57
CA SER A 166 19.34 -3.32 7.28
C SER A 166 19.64 -3.33 5.78
N LYS A 167 19.25 -4.39 5.05
CA LYS A 167 19.39 -4.45 3.59
C LYS A 167 18.60 -3.35 2.87
N TRP A 168 17.38 -3.06 3.33
CA TRP A 168 16.57 -1.97 2.78
C TRP A 168 17.26 -0.61 2.90
N ILE A 169 17.90 -0.36 4.04
CA ILE A 169 18.51 0.93 4.39
C ILE A 169 19.91 1.10 3.78
N LEU A 170 20.71 0.03 3.75
CA LEU A 170 22.11 0.07 3.35
C LEU A 170 22.33 -0.35 1.89
N GLU A 171 21.67 -1.42 1.47
CA GLU A 171 21.83 -2.00 0.12
C GLU A 171 20.78 -1.48 -0.86
N GLY A 172 19.74 -0.78 -0.36
CA GLY A 172 18.64 -0.30 -1.19
C GLY A 172 17.73 -1.42 -1.70
N GLN A 173 17.78 -2.60 -1.09
CA GLN A 173 16.93 -3.72 -1.48
C GLN A 173 15.46 -3.36 -1.28
N LEU A 174 14.63 -3.62 -2.28
CA LEU A 174 13.19 -3.41 -2.18
C LEU A 174 12.54 -4.49 -1.28
N PRO A 175 11.62 -4.11 -0.38
CA PRO A 175 10.85 -5.06 0.39
C PRO A 175 9.83 -5.79 -0.49
N LYS A 176 9.19 -6.81 0.08
CA LYS A 176 8.07 -7.47 -0.59
C LYS A 176 6.82 -6.55 -0.63
N PRO A 177 5.86 -6.78 -1.55
CA PRO A 177 4.68 -5.91 -1.71
C PRO A 177 3.78 -5.76 -0.47
N ASP A 178 3.65 -6.81 0.33
CA ASP A 178 2.99 -6.80 1.64
C ASP A 178 3.62 -5.78 2.58
N VAL A 179 4.95 -5.85 2.66
CA VAL A 179 5.72 -5.03 3.58
C VAL A 179 5.69 -3.58 3.13
N ILE A 180 5.81 -3.28 1.83
CA ILE A 180 5.75 -1.88 1.36
C ILE A 180 4.37 -1.27 1.61
N TYR A 181 3.29 -2.05 1.40
CA TYR A 181 1.94 -1.62 1.69
C TYR A 181 1.76 -1.32 3.19
N PHE A 182 2.28 -2.20 4.05
CA PHE A 182 2.27 -1.99 5.49
C PHE A 182 3.06 -0.74 5.90
N LEU A 183 4.28 -0.56 5.37
CA LEU A 183 5.12 0.60 5.67
C LEU A 183 4.41 1.91 5.29
N ALA A 184 3.83 1.99 4.09
CA ALA A 184 3.08 3.15 3.63
C ALA A 184 1.88 3.46 4.54
N THR A 185 1.16 2.42 4.99
CA THR A 185 0.07 2.56 5.98
C THR A 185 0.59 3.07 7.33
N TYR A 186 1.68 2.48 7.82
CA TYR A 186 2.26 2.80 9.13
C TYR A 186 2.80 4.23 9.20
N PHE A 187 3.49 4.68 8.15
CA PHE A 187 4.03 6.04 8.06
C PHE A 187 3.01 7.07 7.58
N ASN A 188 1.80 6.63 7.23
CA ASN A 188 0.74 7.45 6.66
C ASN A 188 1.24 8.27 5.46
N CYS A 189 1.78 7.56 4.48
CA CYS A 189 2.24 8.12 3.21
C CYS A 189 1.82 7.25 2.03
N CYS A 190 1.95 7.78 0.83
CA CYS A 190 1.79 7.05 -0.41
C CYS A 190 3.01 6.14 -0.66
N ILE A 191 2.78 5.01 -1.32
CA ILE A 191 3.83 4.06 -1.70
C ILE A 191 4.79 4.71 -2.70
N ASP A 192 4.27 5.53 -3.63
CA ASP A 192 5.09 6.25 -4.58
C ASP A 192 6.08 7.21 -3.89
N TYR A 193 5.68 7.88 -2.80
CA TYR A 193 6.57 8.71 -1.99
C TYR A 193 7.65 7.87 -1.32
N LEU A 194 7.25 6.76 -0.71
CA LEU A 194 8.16 5.85 -0.02
C LEU A 194 9.22 5.30 -0.99
N LEU A 195 8.81 4.99 -2.23
CA LEU A 195 9.69 4.51 -3.29
C LEU A 195 10.49 5.62 -3.98
N GLY A 196 10.24 6.89 -3.66
CA GLY A 196 10.94 8.04 -4.23
C GLY A 196 10.47 8.45 -5.63
N ARG A 197 9.27 8.03 -6.03
CA ARG A 197 8.63 8.36 -7.32
C ARG A 197 7.87 9.69 -7.28
N THR A 198 7.49 10.17 -6.09
CA THR A 198 6.90 11.48 -5.87
C THR A 198 7.46 12.17 -4.61
N ASN A 199 7.29 13.49 -4.54
CA ASN A 199 7.56 14.27 -3.32
C ASN A 199 6.33 14.45 -2.45
N ASP A 200 5.14 14.15 -2.98
CA ASP A 200 3.88 14.30 -2.26
C ASP A 200 3.70 13.12 -1.31
N LYS A 201 3.69 13.41 -0.01
CA LYS A 201 3.64 12.39 1.05
C LYS A 201 2.29 11.69 1.09
#